data_AF-A0A5S4T7Y8-F1
#
_entry.id   AF-A0A5S4T7Y8-F1
#
_cell.length_a   1.000
_cell.length_b   1.000
_cell.length_c   1.000
_cell.angle_alpha   90.00
_cell.angle_beta   90.00
_cell.angle_gamma   90.00
#
_symmetry.space_group_name_H-M   'P 1'
#
loop_
_entity.id
_entity.type
_entity.pdbx_description
1 polymer ?
#
loop_
_entity_poly.entity_id
_entity_poly.type
_entity_poly.pdbx_seq_one_letter_code
_entity_poly.pdbx_strand_id
1 'polypeptide(L)'
;ESSMTSVILPSVKTAREGIERIAKIVTEKGSAEGNIVTLADKDGIWYMEILSGHQYVAIKFPDDKFAVFPNTFYLGHVDFNDKTNTIASADVEKVAKKAKSYTEVDGKFHIAQSYNPPLNDANRSRSFSGIKSLDPDSKVTYKDKNYELLQSTDKTFSLEDAMKLQRNR
;
A
#
# COMPACT_ATOMS: atom_id res chain seq x y z
N GLU A 1 -4.99 9.67 11.73
CA GLU A 1 -4.52 8.35 12.22
C GLU A 1 -5.15 7.88 13.56
N SER A 2 -5.15 8.71 14.61
CA SER A 2 -5.40 8.31 16.02
C SER A 2 -6.73 7.63 16.36
N SER A 3 -7.78 7.81 15.55
CA SER A 3 -9.12 7.25 15.83
C SER A 3 -9.41 5.93 15.11
N MET A 4 -8.51 5.46 14.23
CA MET A 4 -8.81 4.37 13.30
C MET A 4 -9.07 3.04 14.00
N THR A 5 -8.23 2.68 14.98
CA THR A 5 -8.40 1.42 15.73
C THR A 5 -9.71 1.39 16.52
N SER A 6 -10.07 2.50 17.17
CA SER A 6 -11.29 2.63 17.98
C SER A 6 -12.58 2.60 17.14
N VAL A 7 -12.53 3.08 15.90
CA VAL A 7 -13.72 3.16 15.03
C VAL A 7 -13.91 1.89 14.20
N ILE A 8 -12.82 1.16 13.93
CA ILE A 8 -12.83 0.01 13.02
C ILE A 8 -12.88 -1.32 13.79
N LEU A 9 -11.91 -1.61 14.65
CA LEU A 9 -11.77 -2.93 15.28
C LEU A 9 -13.02 -3.43 16.04
N PRO A 10 -13.77 -2.62 16.80
CA PRO A 10 -14.96 -3.12 17.50
C PRO A 10 -16.19 -3.25 16.59
N SER A 11 -16.11 -2.80 15.33
CA SER A 11 -17.28 -2.60 14.46
C SER A 11 -17.36 -3.55 13.26
N VAL A 12 -16.37 -4.42 13.05
CA VAL A 12 -16.25 -5.26 11.85
C VAL A 12 -15.85 -6.69 12.20
N LYS A 13 -16.21 -7.64 11.33
CA LYS A 13 -15.92 -9.07 11.51
C LYS A 13 -14.85 -9.59 10.56
N THR A 14 -14.63 -8.90 9.44
CA THR A 14 -13.64 -9.27 8.43
C THR A 14 -12.74 -8.08 8.09
N ALA A 15 -11.54 -8.35 7.59
CA ALA A 15 -10.60 -7.36 7.11
C ALA A 15 -11.20 -6.51 5.98
N ARG A 16 -11.94 -7.15 5.06
CA ARG A 16 -12.65 -6.45 3.98
C ARG A 16 -13.68 -5.46 4.52
N GLU A 17 -14.54 -5.87 5.45
CA GLU A 17 -15.53 -4.97 6.09
C GLU A 17 -14.83 -3.78 6.76
N GLY A 18 -13.66 -4.01 7.37
CA GLY A 18 -12.82 -2.95 7.92
C GLY A 18 -12.35 -1.95 6.87
N ILE A 19 -11.83 -2.42 5.72
CA ILE A 19 -11.46 -1.55 4.60
C ILE A 19 -12.66 -0.78 4.06
N GLU A 20 -13.80 -1.43 3.84
CA GLU A 20 -15.03 -0.80 3.35
C GLU A 20 -15.53 0.29 4.32
N ARG A 21 -15.41 0.05 5.63
CA ARG A 21 -15.75 1.04 6.66
C ARG A 21 -14.81 2.24 6.63
N ILE A 22 -13.49 2.03 6.51
CA ILE A 22 -12.52 3.13 6.36
C ILE A 22 -12.82 3.91 5.07
N ALA A 23 -13.00 3.21 3.95
CA ALA A 23 -13.35 3.79 2.65
C ALA A 23 -14.60 4.69 2.74
N LYS A 24 -15.65 4.22 3.42
CA LYS A 24 -16.86 5.01 3.67
C LYS A 24 -16.56 6.28 4.47
N ILE A 25 -15.80 6.18 5.57
CA ILE A 25 -15.44 7.34 6.40
C ILE A 25 -14.62 8.34 5.60
N VAL A 26 -13.61 7.90 4.86
CA VAL A 26 -12.78 8.77 4.00
C VAL A 26 -13.63 9.42 2.91
N THR A 27 -14.61 8.72 2.37
CA THR A 27 -15.54 9.28 1.37
C THR A 27 -16.44 10.37 1.98
N GLU A 28 -16.96 10.16 3.20
CA GLU A 28 -17.94 11.05 3.83
C GLU A 28 -17.31 12.22 4.60
N LYS A 29 -16.15 12.01 5.19
CA LYS A 29 -15.49 12.95 6.14
C LYS A 29 -14.12 13.41 5.68
N GLY A 30 -13.53 12.70 4.73
CA GLY A 30 -12.17 12.94 4.29
C GLY A 30 -11.10 12.44 5.26
N SER A 31 -9.85 12.56 4.83
CA SER A 31 -8.64 12.37 5.62
C SER A 31 -7.74 13.59 5.50
N ALA A 32 -7.19 14.05 6.62
CA ALA A 32 -6.18 15.11 6.62
C ALA A 32 -4.76 14.58 6.34
N GLU A 33 -4.59 13.26 6.36
CA GLU A 33 -3.30 12.57 6.28
C GLU A 33 -3.32 11.51 5.19
N GLY A 34 -2.14 11.29 4.60
CA GLY A 34 -1.88 10.09 3.82
C GLY A 34 -1.52 8.94 4.75
N ASN A 35 -2.19 7.80 4.63
CA ASN A 35 -1.94 6.65 5.48
C ASN A 35 -1.89 5.37 4.65
N ILE A 36 -1.08 4.43 5.10
CA ILE A 36 -1.14 3.03 4.68
C ILE A 36 -1.77 2.26 5.81
N VAL A 37 -2.78 1.47 5.50
CA VAL A 37 -3.53 0.69 6.48
C VAL A 37 -3.54 -0.77 6.04
N THR A 38 -3.20 -1.66 6.97
CA THR A 38 -3.28 -3.10 6.76
C THR A 38 -4.26 -3.72 7.76
N LEU A 39 -5.19 -4.51 7.25
CA LEU A 39 -6.10 -5.33 8.06
C LEU A 39 -5.94 -6.78 7.64
N ALA A 40 -5.92 -7.69 8.61
CA ALA A 40 -5.77 -9.11 8.35
C ALA A 40 -6.84 -9.89 9.12
N ASP A 41 -7.33 -10.95 8.51
CA ASP A 41 -8.16 -11.97 9.13
C ASP A 41 -7.75 -13.37 8.63
N LYS A 42 -8.58 -14.39 8.89
CA LYS A 42 -8.31 -15.77 8.47
C LYS A 42 -8.32 -15.98 6.94
N ASP A 43 -8.90 -15.06 6.17
CA ASP A 43 -9.08 -15.17 4.71
C ASP A 43 -8.05 -14.34 3.94
N GLY A 44 -7.17 -13.62 4.64
CA GLY A 44 -5.99 -12.96 4.10
C GLY A 44 -5.79 -11.54 4.64
N ILE A 45 -4.96 -10.78 3.92
CA ILE A 45 -4.59 -9.40 4.25
C ILE A 45 -5.22 -8.46 3.22
N TRP A 46 -5.70 -7.32 3.69
CA TRP A 46 -6.01 -6.17 2.86
C TRP A 46 -5.02 -5.05 3.11
N TYR A 47 -4.56 -4.43 2.02
CA TYR A 47 -3.64 -3.30 2.03
C TYR A 47 -4.34 -2.10 1.39
N MET A 48 -4.44 -0.99 2.11
CA MET A 48 -5.10 0.24 1.67
C MET A 48 -4.16 1.43 1.77
N GLU A 49 -4.14 2.25 0.73
CA GLU A 49 -3.51 3.57 0.72
C GLU A 49 -4.60 4.64 0.70
N ILE A 50 -4.62 5.49 1.71
CA ILE A 50 -5.38 6.74 1.72
C ILE A 50 -4.45 7.79 1.11
N LEU A 51 -4.74 8.18 -0.12
CA LEU A 51 -3.84 8.90 -1.02
C LEU A 51 -3.95 10.42 -0.88
N SER A 52 -5.17 10.90 -0.65
CA SER A 52 -5.45 12.32 -0.45
C SER A 52 -6.78 12.48 0.30
N GLY A 53 -7.26 13.73 0.39
CA GLY A 53 -8.46 14.11 1.15
C GLY A 53 -9.62 13.12 1.07
N HIS A 54 -9.96 12.61 -0.12
CA HIS A 54 -11.06 11.64 -0.28
C HIS A 54 -10.69 10.48 -1.21
N GLN A 55 -9.40 10.33 -1.55
CA GLN A 55 -8.96 9.34 -2.51
C GLN A 55 -8.23 8.20 -1.83
N TYR A 56 -8.56 6.98 -2.22
CA TYR A 56 -7.98 5.78 -1.67
C TYR A 56 -8.03 4.64 -2.68
N VAL A 57 -7.09 3.71 -2.54
CA VAL A 57 -7.11 2.43 -3.24
C VAL A 57 -6.70 1.35 -2.24
N ALA A 58 -7.42 0.24 -2.25
CA ALA A 58 -7.14 -0.93 -1.46
C ALA A 58 -7.18 -2.18 -2.34
N ILE A 59 -6.27 -3.11 -2.05
CA ILE A 59 -6.21 -4.42 -2.69
C ILE A 59 -6.25 -5.52 -1.63
N LYS A 60 -6.84 -6.67 -1.98
CA LYS A 60 -6.55 -7.92 -1.29
C LYS A 60 -5.09 -8.27 -1.60
N PHE A 61 -4.27 -8.30 -0.57
CA PHE A 61 -2.85 -8.60 -0.70
C PHE A 61 -2.67 -10.08 -1.07
N PRO A 62 -1.90 -10.41 -2.12
CA PRO A 62 -1.74 -11.80 -2.54
C PRO A 62 -0.99 -12.65 -1.51
N ASP A 63 -1.41 -13.90 -1.35
CA ASP A 63 -0.88 -14.82 -0.34
C ASP A 63 0.57 -15.28 -0.60
N ASP A 64 1.05 -15.15 -1.84
CA ASP A 64 2.38 -15.57 -2.31
C ASP A 64 3.38 -14.40 -2.42
N LYS A 65 3.05 -13.23 -1.86
CA LYS A 65 3.87 -12.02 -1.94
C LYS A 65 4.32 -11.55 -0.56
N PHE A 66 5.36 -10.73 -0.55
CA PHE A 66 5.73 -9.94 0.61
C PHE A 66 5.90 -8.47 0.22
N ALA A 67 5.91 -7.58 1.21
CA ALA A 67 6.13 -6.15 0.99
C ALA A 67 7.02 -5.55 2.07
N VAL A 68 7.85 -4.60 1.68
CA VAL A 68 8.61 -3.72 2.57
C VAL A 68 8.20 -2.28 2.24
N PHE A 69 7.34 -1.70 3.06
CA PHE A 69 6.71 -0.41 2.78
C PHE A 69 7.00 0.64 3.89
N PRO A 70 8.10 1.39 3.73
CA PRO A 70 8.36 2.65 4.44
C PRO A 70 7.25 3.71 4.28
N ASN A 71 7.51 4.94 4.74
CA ASN A 71 6.53 6.02 4.82
C ASN A 71 6.32 6.73 3.47
N THR A 72 5.85 6.01 2.45
CA THR A 72 5.46 6.52 1.11
C THR A 72 4.49 5.53 0.47
N PHE A 73 3.71 5.92 -0.54
CA PHE A 73 2.81 5.00 -1.25
C PHE A 73 3.56 4.07 -2.22
N TYR A 74 3.00 2.90 -2.49
CA TYR A 74 3.61 1.83 -3.29
C TYR A 74 2.68 1.21 -4.34
N LEU A 75 1.36 1.44 -4.29
CA LEU A 75 0.47 0.85 -5.28
C LEU A 75 0.85 1.29 -6.71
N GLY A 76 1.15 0.32 -7.56
CA GLY A 76 1.42 0.51 -8.98
C GLY A 76 0.12 0.66 -9.77
N HIS A 77 -0.03 -0.21 -10.76
CA HIS A 77 -1.31 -0.39 -11.44
C HIS A 77 -2.23 -1.30 -10.61
N VAL A 78 -3.53 -0.96 -10.58
CA VAL A 78 -4.58 -1.77 -9.96
C VAL A 78 -5.74 -1.90 -10.93
N ASP A 79 -6.29 -3.10 -11.08
CA ASP A 79 -7.51 -3.32 -11.85
C ASP A 79 -8.75 -2.90 -11.03
N PHE A 80 -9.31 -1.75 -11.38
CA PHE A 80 -10.52 -1.23 -10.74
C PHE A 80 -11.80 -1.98 -11.11
N ASN A 81 -11.76 -2.88 -12.10
CA ASN A 81 -12.89 -3.74 -12.46
C ASN A 81 -12.97 -5.00 -11.57
N ASP A 82 -11.87 -5.40 -10.93
CA ASP A 82 -11.87 -6.50 -9.96
C ASP A 82 -12.51 -6.06 -8.64
N LYS A 83 -13.85 -6.09 -8.58
CA LYS A 83 -14.60 -5.76 -7.35
C LYS A 83 -14.42 -6.79 -6.23
N THR A 84 -13.81 -7.93 -6.52
CA THR A 84 -13.53 -8.96 -5.51
C THR A 84 -12.25 -8.61 -4.75
N ASN A 85 -11.19 -8.21 -5.44
CA ASN A 85 -9.89 -7.95 -4.80
C ASN A 85 -9.52 -6.47 -4.75
N THR A 86 -10.36 -5.56 -5.23
CA THR A 86 -10.08 -4.12 -5.24
C THR A 86 -11.24 -3.30 -4.69
N ILE A 87 -10.90 -2.33 -3.83
CA ILE A 87 -11.81 -1.28 -3.36
C ILE A 87 -11.12 0.07 -3.60
N ALA A 88 -11.72 0.96 -4.37
CA ALA A 88 -11.12 2.24 -4.72
C ALA A 88 -12.15 3.36 -4.75
N SER A 89 -11.71 4.59 -4.48
CA SER A 89 -12.54 5.78 -4.68
C SER A 89 -12.78 6.00 -6.18
N ALA A 90 -14.02 6.36 -6.54
CA ALA A 90 -14.43 6.46 -7.94
C ALA A 90 -13.65 7.50 -8.76
N ASP A 91 -13.15 8.55 -8.10
CA ASP A 91 -12.49 9.69 -8.75
C ASP A 91 -10.95 9.66 -8.63
N VAL A 92 -10.34 8.55 -8.16
CA VAL A 92 -8.88 8.52 -7.88
C VAL A 92 -8.04 8.96 -9.08
N GLU A 93 -8.31 8.40 -10.26
CA GLU A 93 -7.56 8.76 -11.47
C GLU A 93 -7.86 10.19 -11.93
N LYS A 94 -9.13 10.59 -11.87
CA LYS A 94 -9.60 11.92 -12.28
C LYS A 94 -8.98 13.01 -11.43
N VAL A 95 -8.85 12.80 -10.12
CA VAL A 95 -8.22 13.73 -9.19
C VAL A 95 -6.74 13.90 -9.51
N ALA A 96 -6.01 12.80 -9.75
CA ALA A 96 -4.61 12.88 -10.16
C ALA A 96 -4.43 13.66 -11.48
N LYS A 97 -5.30 13.43 -12.47
CA LYS A 97 -5.30 14.18 -13.74
C LYS A 97 -5.58 15.67 -13.51
N LYS A 98 -6.60 16.01 -12.72
CA LYS A 98 -6.94 17.41 -12.39
C LYS A 98 -5.79 18.12 -11.66
N ALA A 99 -5.07 17.41 -10.79
CA ALA A 99 -3.91 17.93 -10.07
C ALA A 99 -2.64 18.04 -10.94
N LYS A 100 -2.67 17.57 -12.19
CA LYS A 100 -1.52 17.52 -13.11
C LYS A 100 -0.36 16.65 -12.57
N SER A 101 -0.65 15.70 -11.69
CA SER A 101 0.32 14.75 -11.13
C SER A 101 0.20 13.35 -11.71
N TYR A 102 -0.84 13.09 -12.53
CA TYR A 102 -1.08 11.80 -13.18
C TYR A 102 0.16 11.30 -13.93
N THR A 103 0.56 10.07 -13.60
CA THR A 103 1.70 9.38 -14.19
C THR A 103 1.28 7.99 -14.64
N GLU A 104 1.84 7.56 -15.77
CA GLU A 104 1.69 6.20 -16.29
C GLU A 104 3.03 5.47 -16.28
N VAL A 105 2.94 4.15 -16.09
CA VAL A 105 4.02 3.21 -16.37
C VAL A 105 3.44 2.15 -17.29
N ASP A 106 4.13 1.87 -18.40
CA ASP A 106 3.69 0.93 -19.43
C ASP A 106 2.25 1.20 -19.94
N GLY A 107 1.90 2.50 -20.06
CA GLY A 107 0.60 2.96 -20.55
C GLY A 107 -0.56 2.75 -19.56
N LYS A 108 -0.27 2.48 -18.29
CA LYS A 108 -1.27 2.27 -17.24
C LYS A 108 -1.09 3.26 -16.10
N PHE A 109 -2.20 3.73 -15.54
CA PHE A 109 -2.21 4.60 -14.36
C PHE A 109 -1.39 3.97 -13.23
N HIS A 110 -0.36 4.69 -12.78
CA HIS A 110 0.46 4.29 -11.65
C HIS A 110 0.13 5.15 -10.44
N ILE A 111 -0.53 4.55 -9.45
CA ILE A 111 -1.15 5.26 -8.32
C ILE A 111 -0.08 5.98 -7.49
N ALA A 112 0.90 5.26 -6.97
CA ALA A 112 1.93 5.82 -6.10
C ALA A 112 2.73 6.95 -6.78
N GLN A 113 3.15 6.78 -8.04
CA GLN A 113 3.86 7.83 -8.77
C GLN A 113 2.99 9.06 -9.06
N SER A 114 1.67 8.91 -9.06
CA SER A 114 0.74 10.03 -9.26
C SER A 114 0.42 10.81 -7.98
N TYR A 115 0.66 10.22 -6.81
CA TYR A 115 0.29 10.77 -5.51
C TYR A 115 1.48 11.06 -4.58
N ASN A 116 2.64 10.45 -4.81
CA ASN A 116 3.85 10.70 -4.03
C ASN A 116 4.66 11.88 -4.58
N PRO A 117 5.41 12.58 -3.71
CA PRO A 117 6.60 13.29 -4.14
C PRO A 117 7.71 12.31 -4.57
N PRO A 118 8.80 12.78 -5.18
CA PRO A 118 9.96 11.93 -5.46
C PRO A 118 10.44 11.15 -4.23
N LEU A 119 10.80 9.88 -4.42
CA LEU A 119 11.22 8.99 -3.34
C LEU A 119 12.46 9.54 -2.63
N ASN A 120 12.28 9.93 -1.36
CA ASN A 120 13.36 10.41 -0.50
C ASN A 120 14.29 9.27 -0.05
N ASP A 121 15.49 9.65 0.38
CA ASP A 121 16.55 8.71 0.74
C ASP A 121 16.21 7.85 1.98
N ALA A 122 15.49 8.41 2.95
CA ALA A 122 15.09 7.70 4.18
C ALA A 122 14.09 6.56 3.90
N ASN A 123 13.20 6.73 2.93
CA ASN A 123 12.31 5.67 2.45
C ASN A 123 13.07 4.69 1.56
N ARG A 124 13.87 5.20 0.62
CA ARG A 124 14.71 4.40 -0.29
C ARG A 124 15.58 3.41 0.46
N SER A 125 16.33 3.88 1.46
CA SER A 125 17.25 3.05 2.22
C SER A 125 16.53 1.87 2.89
N ARG A 126 15.37 2.12 3.52
CA ARG A 126 14.58 1.07 4.18
C ARG A 126 13.92 0.10 3.20
N SER A 127 13.40 0.57 2.07
CA SER A 127 12.86 -0.31 1.04
C SER A 127 13.95 -1.20 0.47
N PHE A 128 15.07 -0.61 0.03
CA PHE A 128 16.19 -1.35 -0.54
C PHE A 128 16.77 -2.36 0.44
N SER A 129 17.13 -1.93 1.65
CA SER A 129 17.75 -2.80 2.65
C SER A 129 16.80 -3.90 3.09
N GLY A 130 15.52 -3.60 3.29
CA GLY A 130 14.55 -4.59 3.72
C GLY A 130 14.24 -5.63 2.64
N ILE A 131 14.08 -5.20 1.38
CA ILE A 131 13.90 -6.13 0.25
C ILE A 131 15.12 -7.04 0.14
N LYS A 132 16.34 -6.47 0.15
CA LYS A 132 17.58 -7.26 0.07
C LYS A 132 17.81 -8.17 1.28
N SER A 133 17.34 -7.79 2.47
CA SER A 133 17.45 -8.62 3.66
C SER A 133 16.55 -9.86 3.58
N LEU A 134 15.35 -9.71 3.03
CA LEU A 134 14.40 -10.82 2.88
C LEU A 134 14.73 -11.66 1.63
N ASP A 135 15.06 -10.98 0.53
CA ASP A 135 15.38 -11.56 -0.78
C ASP A 135 16.70 -11.00 -1.34
N PRO A 136 17.86 -11.59 -0.96
CA PRO A 136 19.18 -11.16 -1.41
C PRO A 136 19.35 -11.19 -2.94
N ASP A 137 18.66 -12.13 -3.60
CA ASP A 137 18.71 -12.35 -5.05
C ASP A 137 17.81 -11.38 -5.85
N SER A 138 17.01 -10.56 -5.15
CA SER A 138 16.18 -9.52 -5.75
C SER A 138 17.02 -8.64 -6.67
N LYS A 139 16.47 -8.23 -7.81
CA LYS A 139 17.19 -7.38 -8.78
C LYS A 139 17.18 -5.90 -8.43
N VAL A 140 16.50 -5.52 -7.35
CA VAL A 140 16.40 -4.12 -6.95
C VAL A 140 17.78 -3.52 -6.65
N THR A 141 17.94 -2.25 -6.99
CA THR A 141 19.14 -1.47 -6.72
C THR A 141 18.83 -0.24 -5.89
N TYR A 142 19.84 0.32 -5.22
CA TYR A 142 19.66 1.58 -4.50
C TYR A 142 19.28 2.75 -5.41
N LYS A 143 19.58 2.65 -6.72
CA LYS A 143 19.34 3.71 -7.71
C LYS A 143 17.97 3.64 -8.37
N ASP A 144 17.16 2.63 -8.07
CA ASP A 144 15.84 2.45 -8.67
C ASP A 144 14.94 3.64 -8.34
N LYS A 145 14.22 4.17 -9.33
CA LYS A 145 13.42 5.39 -9.08
C LYS A 145 12.32 5.16 -8.04
N ASN A 146 11.73 3.97 -8.05
CA ASN A 146 10.69 3.50 -7.13
C ASN A 146 10.90 2.00 -6.86
N TYR A 147 10.21 1.47 -5.84
CA TYR A 147 10.16 0.04 -5.52
C TYR A 147 8.72 -0.45 -5.62
N GLU A 148 8.52 -1.64 -6.17
CA GLU A 148 7.20 -2.27 -6.25
C GLU A 148 6.69 -2.68 -4.86
N LEU A 149 5.37 -2.60 -4.63
CA LEU A 149 4.76 -3.10 -3.40
C LEU A 149 4.94 -4.62 -3.28
N LEU A 150 4.59 -5.34 -4.35
CA LEU A 150 4.46 -6.79 -4.37
C LEU A 150 5.79 -7.43 -4.77
N GLN A 151 6.56 -7.86 -3.77
CA GLN A 151 7.81 -8.58 -3.97
C GLN A 151 7.55 -10.09 -3.98
N SER A 152 8.37 -10.84 -4.72
CA SER A 152 8.30 -12.29 -4.81
C SER A 152 9.65 -12.89 -4.44
N THR A 153 9.63 -14.06 -3.80
CA THR A 153 10.82 -14.86 -3.49
C THR A 153 10.40 -16.31 -3.31
N ASP A 154 11.32 -17.25 -3.50
CA ASP A 154 11.08 -18.69 -3.24
C ASP A 154 11.16 -19.05 -1.75
N LYS A 155 11.49 -18.07 -0.90
CA LYS A 155 11.63 -18.25 0.56
C LYS A 155 10.30 -18.11 1.27
N THR A 156 10.09 -18.97 2.27
CA THR A 156 9.03 -18.80 3.28
C THR A 156 9.55 -18.04 4.49
N PHE A 157 8.78 -17.08 4.99
CA PHE A 157 9.17 -16.28 6.15
C PHE A 157 8.55 -16.80 7.45
N SER A 158 9.35 -16.81 8.50
CA SER A 158 8.91 -17.05 9.88
C SER A 158 8.62 -15.74 10.61
N LEU A 159 7.98 -15.84 11.78
CA LEU A 159 7.83 -14.69 12.69
C LEU A 159 9.19 -14.12 13.11
N GLU A 160 10.22 -14.97 13.26
CA GLU A 160 11.55 -14.54 13.63
C GLU A 160 12.19 -13.66 12.53
N ASP A 161 11.95 -13.99 11.26
CA ASP A 161 12.44 -13.18 10.13
C ASP A 161 11.80 -11.79 10.12
N ALA A 162 10.49 -11.71 10.36
CA ALA A 162 9.79 -10.43 10.50
C ALA A 162 10.35 -9.60 11.68
N MET A 163 10.63 -10.24 12.82
CA MET A 163 11.22 -9.56 13.98
C MET A 163 12.65 -9.09 13.71
N LYS A 164 13.47 -9.91 13.03
CA LYS A 164 14.84 -9.55 12.65
C LYS A 164 14.85 -8.34 11.72
N LEU A 165 13.97 -8.34 10.71
CA LEU A 165 13.81 -7.21 9.80
C LEU A 165 13.49 -5.91 10.55
N GLN A 166 12.51 -5.94 11.47
CA GLN A 166 12.10 -4.74 12.21
C GLN A 166 13.12 -4.26 13.25
N ARG A 167 14.08 -5.11 13.64
CA ARG A 167 15.20 -4.75 14.52
C ARG A 167 16.43 -4.27 13.76
N ASN A 168 16.46 -4.49 12.45
CA ASN A 168 17.56 -4.05 11.61
C ASN A 168 17.50 -2.51 11.48
N ARG A 169 18.52 -1.85 12.03
CA ARG A 169 18.65 -0.39 12.06
C ARG A 169 19.69 0.06 11.04
#